data_AF-A0A846PDZ0-F1
#
_entry.id   AF-A0A846PDZ0-F1
#
_cell.length_a   1.000
_cell.length_b   1.000
_cell.length_c   1.000
_cell.angle_alpha   90.00
_cell.angle_beta   90.00
_cell.angle_gamma   90.00
#
_symmetry.space_group_name_H-M   'P 1'
#
loop_
_entity.id
_entity.type
_entity.pdbx_description
1 polymer ?
#
loop_
_entity_poly.entity_id
_entity_poly.type
_entity_poly.pdbx_seq_one_letter_code
_entity_poly.pdbx_strand_id
1 'polypeptide(L)' 'DGLVKATGLSRNELCLGCITGKYPTPLAQKLADKMKERFEKGYAENGRIYEVAIH' A
#
# COMPACT_ATOMS: atom_id res chain seq x y z
N ASP A 1 -8.30 -16.57 -1.51
CA ASP A 1 -9.72 -16.38 -1.17
C ASP A 1 -10.11 -16.64 0.28
N GLY A 2 -9.38 -17.46 1.04
CA GLY A 2 -9.73 -17.73 2.45
C GLY A 2 -9.92 -16.47 3.30
N LEU A 3 -9.04 -15.47 3.16
CA LEU A 3 -9.14 -14.19 3.87
C LEU A 3 -10.46 -13.46 3.60
N VAL A 4 -10.82 -13.25 2.33
CA VAL A 4 -12.06 -12.55 1.93
C VAL A 4 -13.29 -13.32 2.41
N LYS A 5 -13.28 -14.66 2.29
CA LYS A 5 -14.38 -15.49 2.78
C LYS A 5 -14.54 -15.39 4.29
N ALA A 6 -13.45 -15.36 5.04
CA ALA A 6 -13.45 -15.30 6.49
C ALA A 6 -14.00 -13.97 7.05
N THR A 7 -13.90 -12.87 6.29
CA THR A 7 -14.48 -11.57 6.72
C THR A 7 -15.97 -11.45 6.45
N GLY A 8 -16.56 -12.33 5.61
CA GLY A 8 -17.95 -12.22 5.17
C GLY A 8 -18.24 -11.03 4.26
N LEU A 9 -17.20 -10.32 3.81
CA LEU A 9 -17.31 -9.16 2.91
C LEU A 9 -16.94 -9.56 1.48
N SER A 10 -17.41 -8.79 0.50
CA SER A 10 -16.93 -8.94 -0.87
C SER A 10 -15.52 -8.37 -1.03
N ARG A 11 -14.84 -8.78 -2.11
CA ARG A 11 -13.50 -8.29 -2.42
C ARG A 11 -13.43 -6.77 -2.60
N ASN A 12 -14.51 -6.15 -3.09
CA ASN A 12 -14.56 -4.72 -3.38
C ASN A 12 -14.80 -3.87 -2.12
N GLU A 13 -15.15 -4.50 -0.99
CA GLU A 13 -15.36 -3.84 0.30
C GLU A 13 -14.10 -3.90 1.19
N LEU A 14 -13.02 -4.53 0.70
CA LEU A 14 -11.79 -4.72 1.45
C LEU A 14 -10.61 -4.02 0.77
N CYS A 15 -9.84 -3.26 1.55
CA CYS A 15 -8.52 -2.84 1.12
C CYS A 15 -7.55 -4.03 1.23
N LEU A 16 -7.10 -4.54 0.09
CA LEU A 16 -6.14 -5.64 0.01
C LEU A 16 -4.74 -5.16 -0.40
N GLY A 17 -4.46 -3.85 -0.23
CA GLY A 17 -3.23 -3.20 -0.68
C GLY A 17 -1.96 -3.83 -0.12
N CYS A 18 -1.93 -4.14 1.17
CA CYS A 18 -0.73 -4.69 1.82
C CYS A 18 -0.32 -6.07 1.28
N ILE A 19 -1.26 -6.87 0.79
CA ILE A 19 -1.00 -8.23 0.28
C ILE A 19 -0.95 -8.31 -1.25
N THR A 20 -1.57 -7.36 -1.95
CA THR A 20 -1.63 -7.37 -3.43
C THR A 20 -0.84 -6.24 -4.09
N GLY A 21 -0.40 -5.24 -3.32
CA GLY A 21 0.13 -3.98 -3.83
C GLY A 21 -0.91 -3.06 -4.47
N LYS A 22 -2.20 -3.45 -4.48
CA LYS A 22 -3.29 -2.69 -5.10
C LYS A 22 -4.16 -2.01 -4.06
N TYR A 23 -3.98 -0.71 -3.91
CA TYR A 23 -4.75 0.13 -2.99
C TYR A 23 -5.99 0.70 -3.69
N PRO A 24 -7.14 0.80 -3.00
CA PRO A 24 -8.38 1.24 -3.62
C PRO A 24 -8.43 2.75 -3.90
N THR A 25 -7.62 3.55 -3.21
CA THR A 25 -7.57 4.99 -3.41
C THR A 25 -6.38 5.39 -4.29
N PRO A 26 -6.55 6.29 -5.27
CA PRO A 26 -5.46 6.71 -6.16
C PRO A 26 -4.25 7.29 -5.42
N LEU A 27 -4.49 8.03 -4.34
CA LEU A 27 -3.42 8.61 -3.53
C LEU A 27 -2.59 7.52 -2.82
N ALA A 28 -3.25 6.53 -2.20
CA ALA A 28 -2.54 5.46 -1.52
C ALA A 28 -1.75 4.59 -2.51
N GLN A 29 -2.32 4.31 -3.69
CA GLN A 29 -1.60 3.59 -4.75
C GLN A 29 -0.32 4.34 -5.16
N LYS A 30 -0.43 5.65 -5.44
CA LYS A 30 0.72 6.48 -5.82
C LYS A 30 1.81 6.50 -4.75
N LEU A 31 1.43 6.55 -3.47
CA LEU A 31 2.39 6.52 -2.36
C LEU A 31 3.09 5.16 -2.26
N ALA A 32 2.34 4.06 -2.39
CA ALA A 32 2.90 2.71 -2.38
C ALA A 32 3.88 2.50 -3.54
N ASP A 33 3.50 2.91 -4.75
CA ASP A 33 4.34 2.81 -5.95
C ASP A 33 5.63 3.61 -5.80
N LYS A 34 5.54 4.85 -5.30
CA LYS A 34 6.71 5.70 -5.07
C LYS A 34 7.66 5.11 -4.03
N MET A 35 7.14 4.51 -2.96
CA MET A 35 7.99 3.90 -1.94
C MET A 35 8.66 2.63 -2.48
N LYS A 36 7.93 1.81 -3.23
CA LYS A 36 8.48 0.63 -3.90
C LYS A 36 9.64 1.01 -4.83
N GLU A 37 9.46 2.03 -5.66
CA GLU A 37 10.51 2.55 -6.54
C GLU A 37 11.76 3.00 -5.76
N ARG A 38 11.56 3.67 -4.61
CA ARG A 38 12.68 4.09 -3.74
C ARG A 38 13.42 2.89 -3.17
N PHE A 39 12.70 1.90 -2.66
CA PHE A 39 13.30 0.67 -2.12
C PHE A 39 14.10 -0.09 -3.19
N GLU A 40 13.56 -0.21 -4.40
CA GLU A 40 14.26 -0.84 -5.53
C GLU A 40 15.55 -0.09 -5.91
N LYS A 41 15.62 1.22 -5.64
CA LYS A 41 16.81 2.07 -5.81
C LYS A 41 17.76 2.05 -4.60
N GLY A 42 17.51 1.21 -3.60
CA GLY A 42 18.36 1.06 -2.42
C GLY A 42 18.10 2.07 -1.30
N TYR A 43 16.98 2.79 -1.34
CA TYR A 43 16.58 3.66 -0.23
C TYR A 43 16.18 2.83 1.00
N ALA A 44 16.77 3.13 2.16
CA ALA A 44 16.32 2.60 3.44
C ALA A 44 15.19 3.47 4.00
N GLU A 45 14.09 2.83 4.40
CA GLU A 45 12.94 3.54 4.99
C GLU A 45 13.30 4.15 6.34
N ASN A 46 13.06 5.46 6.46
CA ASN A 46 13.36 6.25 7.66
C ASN A 46 12.09 6.79 8.35
N GLY A 47 10.92 6.24 8.03
CA GLY A 47 9.62 6.68 8.55
C GLY A 47 8.52 6.66 7.50
N ARG A 48 7.35 7.22 7.83
CA ARG A 48 6.21 7.22 6.90
C ARG A 48 6.46 8.16 5.74
N ILE A 49 6.14 7.73 4.52
CA ILE A 49 6.43 8.49 3.29
C ILE A 49 5.89 9.92 3.30
N TYR A 50 4.76 10.19 3.97
CA TYR A 50 4.16 11.52 4.08
C TYR A 50 4.72 12.36 5.23
N GLU A 51 5.41 11.76 6.20
CA GLU A 51 6.09 12.47 7.29
C GLU A 51 7.48 12.94 6.82
N VAL A 52 8.18 12.10 6.05
CA VAL A 52 9.53 12.39 5.55
C VAL A 52 9.57 13.22 4.27
N ALA A 53 8.45 13.38 3.56
CA ALA A 53 8.38 14.17 2.32
C ALA A 53 8.21 15.69 2.58
N ILE A 54 8.09 16.12 3.84
CA ILE A 54 7.83 17.52 4.25
C ILE A 54 9.12 18.19 4.78
N HIS A 55 10.30 17.58 4.64
CA HIS A 55 11.58 18.17 5.07
C HIS A 55 12.56 18.27 3.90
#